data_AF-A0A2E5UEZ5-F1
#
_entry.id   AF-A0A2E5UEZ5-F1
#
_cell.length_a   1.000
_cell.length_b   1.000
_cell.length_c   1.000
_cell.angle_alpha   90.00
_cell.angle_beta   90.00
_cell.angle_gamma   90.00
#
_symmetry.space_group_name_H-M   'P 1'
#
loop_
_entity.id
_entity.type
_entity.pdbx_description
1 polymer ?
#
loop_
_entity_poly.entity_id
_entity_poly.type
_entity_poly.pdbx_seq_one_letter_code
_entity_poly.pdbx_strand_id
1 'polypeptide(L)'
;MAKFTGRAVTMTEFEHLGFSEEDALMLDRLSEVGFELSALGELTDEEQQRATAVLQTLGLLNAYPVDDASDTLIDATLARINQYDAKQAERMTITTNDIEPLTGGFRIRIPDFVSVAAVLLIVASVFIMVGRNARARSISNQCAQNMAMVGQGLFNFAQDHNGAMPTEEASNLASMFSGFMPHRTDEDALVNLGYCDQNHLNCPGHGGEESGFSYQTQSKELWDNLQKRGRVIILLSDRNPILNKLIEGEQCDPLTPSQNHGSLGQNQLQDDGSTRQGPPIIGEDRIWILDGQNRSIDIFLTH
;
A
#
# COMPACT_ATOMS: atom_id res chain seq x y z
N MET A 1 -23.58 6.72 6.92
CA MET A 1 -23.60 7.54 5.68
C MET A 1 -23.14 8.94 6.06
N ALA A 2 -21.84 9.22 5.96
CA ALA A 2 -21.28 10.56 6.10
C ALA A 2 -20.11 10.63 5.12
N LYS A 3 -20.33 11.36 4.02
CA LYS A 3 -19.32 11.60 2.98
C LYS A 3 -18.35 12.65 3.52
N PHE A 4 -17.09 12.27 3.70
CA PHE A 4 -15.99 13.23 3.76
C PHE A 4 -15.68 13.65 2.32
N THR A 5 -16.19 14.80 1.90
CA THR A 5 -15.78 15.48 0.69
C THR A 5 -14.50 16.25 0.98
N GLY A 6 -13.37 15.72 0.54
CA GLY A 6 -12.12 16.48 0.43
C GLY A 6 -12.33 17.64 -0.53
N ARG A 7 -12.26 18.86 -0.03
CA ARG A 7 -12.34 20.07 -0.83
C ARG A 7 -10.98 20.23 -1.51
N ALA A 8 -10.96 20.08 -2.84
CA ALA A 8 -9.83 20.49 -3.65
C ALA A 8 -9.58 21.97 -3.41
N VAL A 9 -8.39 22.31 -2.92
CA VAL A 9 -7.91 23.69 -2.85
C VAL A 9 -7.64 24.11 -4.30
N THR A 10 -8.52 24.95 -4.83
CA THR A 10 -8.40 25.52 -6.18
C THR A 10 -7.22 26.47 -6.24
N MET A 11 -6.40 26.37 -7.31
CA MET A 11 -5.12 27.07 -7.58
C MET A 11 -5.17 28.62 -7.64
N THR A 12 -6.17 29.27 -7.06
CA THR A 12 -6.34 30.74 -7.10
C THR A 12 -5.94 31.45 -5.81
N GLU A 13 -5.49 30.75 -4.77
CA GLU A 13 -5.21 31.35 -3.45
C GLU A 13 -3.79 31.93 -3.29
N PHE A 14 -2.88 31.68 -4.23
CA PHE A 14 -1.47 32.13 -4.14
C PHE A 14 -1.16 33.45 -4.88
N GLU A 15 -2.07 33.99 -5.71
CA GLU A 15 -1.83 35.24 -6.45
C GLU A 15 -1.65 36.46 -5.54
N HIS A 16 -2.10 36.40 -4.29
CA HIS A 16 -2.06 37.54 -3.37
C HIS A 16 -0.68 37.82 -2.76
N LEU A 17 0.27 36.87 -2.86
CA LEU A 17 1.63 37.00 -2.32
C LEU A 17 2.69 37.21 -3.41
N GLY A 18 2.32 37.14 -4.69
CA GLY A 18 3.22 37.37 -5.82
C GLY A 18 4.31 36.30 -6.01
N PHE A 19 4.17 35.13 -5.40
CA PHE A 19 5.09 34.01 -5.58
C PHE A 19 4.80 33.24 -6.87
N SER A 20 5.86 32.89 -7.61
CA SER A 20 5.79 31.94 -8.73
C SER A 20 5.64 30.50 -8.22
N GLU A 21 5.30 29.56 -9.11
CA GLU A 21 5.20 28.14 -8.77
C GLU A 21 6.55 27.59 -8.27
N GLU A 22 7.64 28.07 -8.87
CA GLU A 22 9.00 27.73 -8.48
C GLU A 22 9.38 28.28 -7.10
N ASP A 23 8.86 29.46 -6.72
CA ASP A 23 9.08 30.03 -5.40
C ASP A 23 8.30 29.26 -4.32
N ALA A 24 7.11 28.76 -4.66
CA ALA A 24 6.33 27.91 -3.76
C ALA A 24 7.03 26.56 -3.49
N LEU A 25 7.56 25.91 -4.53
CA LEU A 25 8.36 24.70 -4.38
C LEU A 25 9.64 24.95 -3.57
N MET A 26 10.29 26.11 -3.74
CA MET A 26 11.45 26.49 -2.95
C MET A 26 11.09 26.74 -1.47
N LEU A 27 9.91 27.34 -1.21
CA LEU A 27 9.40 27.55 0.13
C LEU A 27 9.13 26.22 0.85
N ASP A 28 8.53 25.25 0.17
CA ASP A 28 8.28 23.92 0.73
C ASP A 28 9.61 23.24 1.11
N ARG A 29 10.60 23.25 0.21
CA ARG A 29 11.95 22.73 0.47
C ARG A 29 12.62 23.43 1.67
N LEU A 30 12.53 24.76 1.75
CA LEU A 30 13.04 25.53 2.89
C LEU A 30 12.34 25.11 4.20
N SER A 31 11.03 24.86 4.17
CA SER A 31 10.27 24.47 5.35
C SER A 31 10.72 23.12 5.93
N GLU A 32 11.07 22.16 5.07
CA GLU A 32 11.53 20.82 5.47
C GLU A 32 12.85 20.86 6.26
N VAL A 33 13.71 21.85 5.95
CA VAL A 33 15.01 22.04 6.62
C VAL A 33 14.99 23.13 7.69
N GLY A 34 13.81 23.61 8.08
CA GLY A 34 13.68 24.63 9.12
C GLY A 34 14.15 26.03 8.70
N PHE A 35 14.04 26.37 7.42
CA PHE A 35 14.41 27.66 6.82
C PHE A 35 15.92 27.97 6.80
N GLU A 36 16.77 26.95 6.95
CA GLU A 36 18.23 27.07 6.91
C GLU A 36 18.78 26.83 5.49
N LEU A 37 19.27 27.90 4.84
CA LEU A 37 19.86 27.83 3.48
C LEU A 37 21.00 26.81 3.36
N SER A 38 21.83 26.70 4.41
CA SER A 38 22.99 25.81 4.40
C SER A 38 22.63 24.32 4.43
N ALA A 39 21.37 23.99 4.76
CA ALA A 39 20.87 22.63 4.88
C ALA A 39 20.22 22.09 3.59
N LEU A 40 20.04 22.93 2.55
CA LEU A 40 19.36 22.56 1.30
C LEU A 40 20.19 21.75 0.29
N GLY A 41 21.43 21.38 0.65
CA GLY A 41 22.34 20.67 -0.25
C GLY A 41 22.95 21.58 -1.33
N GLU A 42 23.45 21.00 -2.42
CA GLU A 42 23.96 21.77 -3.56
C GLU A 42 22.79 22.41 -4.32
N LEU A 43 22.79 23.74 -4.38
CA LEU A 43 21.82 24.54 -5.12
C LEU A 43 22.51 25.18 -6.33
N THR A 44 21.76 25.36 -7.42
CA THR A 44 22.19 26.21 -8.52
C THR A 44 22.20 27.69 -8.11
N ASP A 45 22.95 28.52 -8.83
CA ASP A 45 23.01 29.97 -8.58
C ASP A 45 21.62 30.63 -8.60
N GLU A 46 20.74 30.15 -9.49
CA GLU A 46 19.36 30.64 -9.62
C GLU A 46 18.49 30.21 -8.44
N GLU A 47 18.59 28.95 -8.00
CA GLU A 47 17.86 28.45 -6.82
C GLU A 47 18.32 29.14 -5.54
N GLN A 48 19.62 29.42 -5.40
CA GLN A 48 20.16 30.12 -4.25
C GLN A 48 19.63 31.56 -4.17
N GLN A 49 19.53 32.25 -5.31
CA GLN A 49 18.92 33.58 -5.38
C GLN A 49 17.43 33.55 -4.99
N ARG A 50 16.67 32.57 -5.48
CA ARG A 50 15.25 32.40 -5.12
C ARG A 50 15.05 32.10 -3.64
N ALA A 51 15.80 31.15 -3.09
CA ALA A 51 15.73 30.79 -1.68
C ALA A 51 16.03 32.01 -0.78
N THR A 52 17.01 32.81 -1.15
CA THR A 52 17.36 34.05 -0.44
C THR A 52 16.22 35.08 -0.51
N ALA A 53 15.60 35.27 -1.67
CA ALA A 53 14.48 36.19 -1.85
C ALA A 53 13.24 35.76 -1.05
N VAL A 54 12.91 34.47 -1.03
CA VAL A 54 11.82 33.91 -0.22
C VAL A 54 12.06 34.16 1.27
N LEU A 55 13.27 33.90 1.77
CA LEU A 55 13.61 34.17 3.17
C LEU A 55 13.58 35.65 3.54
N GLN A 56 13.96 36.56 2.63
CA GLN A 56 13.84 38.00 2.87
C GLN A 56 12.38 38.41 3.03
N THR A 57 11.48 37.87 2.19
CA THR A 57 10.05 38.12 2.30
C THR A 57 9.48 37.59 3.62
N LEU A 58 9.83 36.36 4.02
CA LEU A 58 9.41 35.79 5.31
C LEU A 58 10.01 36.56 6.49
N GLY A 59 11.22 37.11 6.34
CA GLY A 59 11.85 37.95 7.34
C GLY A 59 11.04 39.22 7.68
N LEU A 60 10.14 39.67 6.81
CA LEU A 60 9.20 40.74 7.11
C LEU A 60 8.21 40.35 8.22
N LEU A 61 7.90 39.06 8.39
CA LEU A 61 7.06 38.56 9.47
C LEU A 61 7.77 38.60 10.82
N ASN A 62 9.11 38.44 10.84
CA ASN A 62 9.89 38.59 12.08
C ASN A 62 9.87 40.03 12.62
N ALA A 63 9.63 41.01 11.76
CA ALA A 63 9.48 42.41 12.15
C ALA A 63 8.05 42.74 12.64
N TYR A 64 7.11 41.79 12.56
CA TYR A 64 5.77 41.99 13.10
C TYR A 64 5.82 41.90 14.62
N PRO A 65 5.45 42.95 15.37
CA PRO A 65 5.47 42.91 16.82
C PRO A 65 4.40 41.92 17.27
N VAL A 66 4.83 40.79 17.82
CA VAL A 66 3.97 39.88 18.56
C VAL A 66 4.06 40.32 20.01
N ASP A 67 2.97 40.84 20.54
CA ASP A 67 2.87 41.11 21.97
C ASP A 67 2.98 39.77 22.72
N ASP A 68 3.81 39.73 23.75
CA ASP A 68 3.87 38.58 24.64
C ASP A 68 2.45 38.27 25.16
N ALA A 69 2.08 37.00 25.12
CA ALA A 69 0.82 36.57 25.70
C ALA A 69 0.76 37.03 27.15
N SER A 70 -0.33 37.70 27.54
CA SER A 70 -0.42 38.24 28.90
C SER A 70 -0.28 37.10 29.92
N ASP A 71 0.49 37.31 30.99
CA ASP A 71 0.68 36.33 32.06
C ASP A 71 -0.66 35.81 32.59
N THR A 72 -1.68 36.66 32.59
CA THR A 72 -3.06 36.31 32.95
C THR A 72 -3.72 35.29 32.01
N LEU A 73 -3.45 35.32 30.70
CA LEU A 73 -3.95 34.35 29.73
C LEU A 73 -3.22 33.02 29.86
N ILE A 74 -1.91 33.06 30.13
CA ILE A 74 -1.10 31.88 30.40
C ILE A 74 -1.61 31.19 31.68
N ASP A 75 -1.76 31.95 32.77
CA ASP A 75 -2.27 31.46 34.04
C ASP A 75 -3.70 30.95 33.93
N ALA A 76 -4.58 31.65 33.20
CA ALA A 76 -5.95 31.20 32.97
C ALA A 76 -6.00 29.89 32.17
N THR A 77 -5.08 29.72 31.21
CA THR A 77 -5.01 28.50 30.39
C THR A 77 -4.46 27.34 31.21
N LEU A 78 -3.38 27.54 31.96
CA LEU A 78 -2.83 26.52 32.87
C LEU A 78 -3.83 26.13 33.96
N ALA A 79 -4.53 27.10 34.54
CA ALA A 79 -5.61 26.84 35.50
C ALA A 79 -6.74 26.01 34.88
N ARG A 80 -7.08 26.27 33.61
CA ARG A 80 -8.12 25.53 32.89
C ARG A 80 -7.70 24.09 32.58
N ILE A 81 -6.44 23.86 32.21
CA ILE A 81 -5.87 22.52 32.01
C ILE A 81 -5.88 21.75 33.34
N ASN A 82 -5.38 22.36 34.41
CA ASN A 82 -5.38 21.73 35.74
C ASN A 82 -6.80 21.38 36.23
N GLN A 83 -7.79 22.23 35.97
CA GLN A 83 -9.19 21.92 36.28
C GLN A 83 -9.77 20.78 35.44
N TYR A 84 -9.34 20.66 34.18
CA TYR A 84 -9.75 19.57 33.31
C TYR A 84 -9.19 18.23 33.82
N ASP A 85 -7.91 18.20 34.17
CA ASP A 85 -7.22 17.00 34.68
C ASP A 85 -7.78 16.57 36.04
N ALA A 86 -8.06 17.53 36.94
CA ALA A 86 -8.70 17.24 38.22
C ALA A 86 -10.09 16.61 38.05
N LYS A 87 -10.91 17.13 37.11
CA LYS A 87 -12.23 16.56 36.79
C LYS A 87 -12.13 15.17 36.16
N GLN A 88 -11.08 14.93 35.37
CA GLN A 88 -10.84 13.60 34.80
C GLN A 88 -10.43 12.60 35.88
N ALA A 89 -9.55 12.98 36.82
CA ALA A 89 -9.17 12.16 37.95
C ALA A 89 -10.36 11.84 38.87
N GLU A 90 -11.23 12.83 39.14
CA GLU A 90 -12.46 12.63 39.91
C GLU A 90 -13.41 11.63 39.22
N ARG A 91 -13.53 11.70 37.89
CA ARG A 91 -14.33 10.73 37.09
C ARG A 91 -13.72 9.32 37.03
N MET A 92 -12.42 9.19 37.27
CA MET A 92 -11.74 7.89 37.35
C MET A 92 -11.80 7.29 38.76
N THR A 93 -12.33 8.03 39.74
CA THR A 93 -12.46 7.55 41.12
C THR A 93 -13.92 7.16 41.36
N ILE A 94 -14.22 5.87 41.26
CA ILE A 94 -15.52 5.34 41.71
C ILE A 94 -15.54 5.43 43.23
N THR A 95 -16.20 6.45 43.79
CA THR A 95 -16.55 6.49 45.21
C THR A 95 -17.49 5.31 45.47
N THR A 96 -16.90 4.20 45.90
CA THR A 96 -17.65 3.05 46.38
C THR A 96 -18.24 3.49 47.72
N ASN A 97 -19.49 3.97 47.69
CA ASN A 97 -20.23 4.33 48.89
C ASN A 97 -20.12 3.19 49.91
N ASP A 98 -19.86 3.59 51.15
CA ASP A 98 -19.58 2.78 52.32
C ASP A 98 -20.30 1.42 52.35
N ILE A 99 -19.54 0.34 52.24
CA ILE A 99 -19.96 -0.96 52.75
C ILE A 99 -19.09 -1.23 53.97
N GLU A 100 -19.63 -0.91 55.16
CA GLU A 100 -19.01 -1.25 56.44
C GLU A 100 -18.61 -2.74 56.45
N PRO A 101 -17.32 -3.07 56.71
CA PRO A 101 -16.89 -4.45 56.77
C PRO A 101 -17.25 -5.04 58.13
N LEU A 102 -18.39 -5.73 58.20
CA LEU A 102 -18.65 -6.71 59.25
C LEU A 102 -17.74 -7.93 59.02
N THR A 103 -16.63 -7.92 59.76
CA THR A 103 -15.90 -9.06 60.34
C THR A 103 -16.07 -10.44 59.69
N GLY A 104 -14.98 -10.94 59.11
CA GLY A 104 -14.57 -12.35 59.24
C GLY A 104 -15.26 -13.37 58.32
N GLY A 105 -14.71 -13.56 57.12
CA GLY A 105 -14.93 -14.79 56.35
C GLY A 105 -14.60 -14.63 54.87
N PHE A 106 -13.72 -15.48 54.34
CA PHE A 106 -13.45 -15.61 52.90
C PHE A 106 -14.73 -16.01 52.14
N ARG A 107 -15.53 -15.04 51.75
CA ARG A 107 -16.60 -15.21 50.77
C ARG A 107 -16.08 -14.69 49.44
N ILE A 108 -15.63 -15.61 48.60
CA ILE A 108 -15.23 -15.34 47.22
C ILE A 108 -16.42 -14.72 46.49
N ARG A 109 -16.28 -13.46 46.10
CA ARG A 109 -17.28 -12.72 45.31
C ARG A 109 -17.20 -13.21 43.85
N ILE A 110 -18.17 -14.01 43.44
CA ILE A 110 -18.33 -14.51 42.06
C ILE A 110 -18.28 -13.41 40.97
N PRO A 111 -18.77 -12.17 41.19
CA PRO A 111 -18.66 -11.10 40.19
C PRO A 111 -17.22 -10.74 39.81
N ASP A 112 -16.27 -10.88 40.74
CA ASP A 112 -14.87 -10.54 40.49
C ASP A 112 -14.22 -11.55 39.53
N PHE A 113 -14.60 -12.84 39.62
CA PHE A 113 -14.16 -13.87 38.68
C PHE A 113 -14.68 -13.64 37.26
N VAL A 114 -15.94 -13.21 37.12
CA VAL A 114 -16.54 -12.89 35.83
C VAL A 114 -15.84 -11.69 35.19
N SER A 115 -15.50 -10.68 35.99
CA SER A 115 -14.82 -9.47 35.52
C SER A 115 -13.39 -9.75 35.05
N VAL A 116 -12.64 -10.56 35.80
CA VAL A 116 -11.28 -11.00 35.41
C VAL A 116 -11.31 -11.85 34.14
N ALA A 117 -12.25 -12.80 34.04
CA ALA A 117 -12.41 -13.61 32.84
C ALA A 117 -12.77 -12.77 31.61
N ALA A 118 -13.64 -11.77 31.76
CA ALA A 118 -14.00 -10.85 30.68
C ALA A 118 -12.78 -10.04 30.19
N VAL A 119 -11.96 -9.51 31.11
CA VAL A 119 -10.72 -8.79 30.76
C VAL A 119 -9.76 -9.71 30.01
N LEU A 120 -9.56 -10.95 30.48
CA LEU A 120 -8.70 -11.92 29.81
C LEU A 120 -9.18 -12.28 28.40
N LEU A 121 -10.50 -12.45 28.20
CA LEU A 121 -11.08 -12.73 26.88
C LEU A 121 -10.91 -11.54 25.93
N ILE A 122 -11.09 -10.31 26.41
CA ILE A 122 -10.86 -9.10 25.61
C ILE A 122 -9.38 -9.03 25.19
N VAL A 123 -8.46 -9.22 26.13
CA VAL A 123 -7.01 -9.21 25.83
C VAL A 123 -6.65 -10.30 24.81
N ALA A 124 -7.12 -11.54 25.01
CA ALA A 124 -6.87 -12.63 24.07
C ALA A 124 -7.44 -12.34 22.67
N SER A 125 -8.61 -11.73 22.57
CA SER A 125 -9.23 -11.38 21.28
C SER A 125 -8.39 -10.40 20.47
N VAL A 126 -7.80 -9.39 21.14
CA VAL A 126 -6.91 -8.41 20.50
C VAL A 126 -5.64 -9.09 19.99
N PHE A 127 -5.02 -9.95 20.81
CA PHE A 127 -3.81 -10.67 20.40
C PHE A 127 -4.06 -11.61 19.21
N ILE A 128 -5.21 -12.30 19.17
CA ILE A 128 -5.57 -13.14 18.02
C ILE A 128 -5.74 -12.29 16.75
N MET A 129 -6.41 -11.13 16.84
CA MET A 129 -6.58 -10.23 15.70
C MET A 129 -5.24 -9.70 15.17
N VAL A 130 -4.36 -9.25 16.07
CA VAL A 130 -3.02 -8.78 15.71
C VAL A 130 -2.19 -9.91 15.08
N GLY A 131 -2.22 -11.11 15.65
CA GLY A 131 -1.50 -12.27 15.13
C GLY A 131 -1.96 -12.68 13.72
N ARG A 132 -3.27 -12.66 13.45
CA ARG A 132 -3.81 -12.95 12.11
C ARG A 132 -3.37 -11.91 11.08
N ASN A 133 -3.42 -10.62 11.44
CA ASN A 133 -2.97 -9.55 10.55
C ASN A 133 -1.47 -9.59 10.29
N ALA A 134 -0.65 -9.87 11.32
CA ALA A 134 0.79 -10.01 11.17
C ALA A 134 1.16 -11.18 10.24
N ARG A 135 0.47 -12.32 10.38
CA ARG A 135 0.66 -13.49 9.50
C ARG A 135 0.28 -13.17 8.05
N ALA A 136 -0.86 -12.52 7.81
CA ALA A 136 -1.29 -12.16 6.46
C ALA A 136 -0.28 -11.23 5.76
N ARG A 137 0.26 -10.24 6.50
CA ARG A 137 1.33 -9.37 5.99
C ARG A 137 2.63 -10.12 5.70
N SER A 138 3.02 -11.05 6.58
CA SER A 138 4.20 -11.88 6.36
C SER A 138 4.10 -12.72 5.09
N ILE A 139 2.93 -13.34 4.86
CA ILE A 139 2.66 -14.14 3.65
C ILE A 139 2.71 -13.25 2.41
N SER A 140 2.07 -12.08 2.46
CA SER A 140 2.09 -11.13 1.35
C SER A 140 3.52 -10.65 1.03
N ASN A 141 4.33 -10.35 2.04
CA ASN A 141 5.72 -9.91 1.83
C ASN A 141 6.59 -11.02 1.22
N GLN A 142 6.45 -12.26 1.69
CA GLN A 142 7.20 -13.40 1.11
C GLN A 142 6.77 -13.67 -0.33
N CYS A 143 5.47 -13.57 -0.60
CA CYS A 143 4.93 -13.66 -1.95
C CYS A 143 5.55 -12.59 -2.86
N ALA A 144 5.57 -11.32 -2.42
CA ALA A 144 6.22 -10.23 -3.15
C ALA A 144 7.72 -10.48 -3.41
N GLN A 145 8.44 -11.01 -2.41
CA GLN A 145 9.85 -11.39 -2.59
C GLN A 145 10.03 -12.48 -3.64
N ASN A 146 9.23 -13.54 -3.58
CA ASN A 146 9.24 -14.61 -4.57
C ASN A 146 8.99 -14.06 -5.98
N MET A 147 7.99 -13.19 -6.12
CA MET A 147 7.69 -12.51 -7.39
C MET A 147 8.85 -11.67 -7.92
N ALA A 148 9.52 -10.91 -7.05
CA ALA A 148 10.70 -10.14 -7.45
C ALA A 148 11.83 -11.06 -7.97
N MET A 149 12.03 -12.22 -7.34
CA MET A 149 13.00 -13.22 -7.80
C MET A 149 12.63 -13.80 -9.18
N VAL A 150 11.34 -14.07 -9.42
CA VAL A 150 10.85 -14.50 -10.74
C VAL A 150 11.05 -13.41 -11.79
N GLY A 151 10.76 -12.16 -11.44
CA GLY A 151 11.04 -10.99 -12.28
C GLY A 151 12.49 -10.88 -12.70
N GLN A 152 13.40 -11.07 -11.75
CA GLN A 152 14.84 -11.09 -12.03
C GLN A 152 15.22 -12.26 -12.96
N GLY A 153 14.64 -13.45 -12.75
CA GLY A 153 14.85 -14.61 -13.62
C GLY A 153 14.39 -14.36 -15.06
N LEU A 154 13.20 -13.77 -15.22
CA LEU A 154 12.65 -13.36 -16.52
C LEU A 154 13.57 -12.35 -17.23
N PHE A 155 14.07 -11.34 -16.49
CA PHE A 155 14.99 -10.35 -17.04
C PHE A 155 16.31 -10.98 -17.51
N ASN A 156 16.90 -11.85 -16.69
CA ASN A 156 18.14 -12.55 -17.03
C ASN A 156 17.94 -13.47 -18.25
N PHE A 157 16.83 -14.18 -18.31
CA PHE A 157 16.47 -14.98 -19.49
C PHE A 157 16.39 -14.10 -20.73
N ALA A 158 15.67 -12.98 -20.65
CA ALA A 158 15.55 -12.06 -21.78
C ALA A 158 16.90 -11.52 -22.24
N GLN A 159 17.81 -11.22 -21.30
CA GLN A 159 19.16 -10.77 -21.59
C GLN A 159 19.97 -11.82 -22.36
N ASP A 160 19.91 -13.08 -21.94
CA ASP A 160 20.65 -14.19 -22.56
C ASP A 160 20.03 -14.65 -23.89
N HIS A 161 18.73 -14.37 -24.10
CA HIS A 161 17.96 -14.80 -25.27
C HIS A 161 17.57 -13.64 -26.22
N ASN A 162 18.35 -12.56 -26.29
CA ASN A 162 18.14 -11.43 -27.22
C ASN A 162 16.72 -10.79 -27.14
N GLY A 163 16.22 -10.63 -25.92
CA GLY A 163 14.90 -10.09 -25.61
C GLY A 163 13.75 -11.06 -25.87
N ALA A 164 14.03 -12.33 -26.16
CA ALA A 164 12.99 -13.36 -26.19
C ALA A 164 12.61 -13.77 -24.75
N MET A 165 11.33 -14.03 -24.53
CA MET A 165 10.78 -14.50 -23.25
C MET A 165 10.50 -16.01 -23.35
N PRO A 166 10.54 -16.74 -22.22
CA PRO A 166 10.14 -18.14 -22.22
C PRO A 166 8.62 -18.20 -22.43
N THR A 167 8.18 -18.77 -23.55
CA THR A 167 6.75 -18.86 -23.87
C THR A 167 6.35 -20.25 -24.36
N GLU A 168 5.12 -20.64 -24.03
CA GLU A 168 4.50 -21.89 -24.50
C GLU A 168 3.04 -21.66 -24.94
N GLU A 169 2.45 -22.63 -25.65
CA GLU A 169 1.06 -22.56 -26.12
C GLU A 169 0.07 -22.92 -25.01
N ALA A 170 -0.92 -22.06 -24.76
CA ALA A 170 -1.99 -22.30 -23.80
C ALA A 170 -3.25 -22.83 -24.48
N SER A 171 -3.21 -24.10 -24.92
CA SER A 171 -4.28 -24.73 -25.72
C SER A 171 -5.64 -24.79 -25.02
N ASN A 172 -5.65 -24.89 -23.69
CA ASN A 172 -6.85 -24.92 -22.86
C ASN A 172 -7.66 -23.62 -22.91
N LEU A 173 -7.08 -22.52 -23.39
CA LEU A 173 -7.70 -21.20 -23.44
C LEU A 173 -8.18 -20.81 -24.84
N ALA A 174 -7.98 -21.67 -25.84
CA ALA A 174 -8.31 -21.38 -27.23
C ALA A 174 -9.81 -21.02 -27.42
N SER A 175 -10.70 -21.62 -26.64
CA SER A 175 -12.13 -21.31 -26.65
C SER A 175 -12.43 -19.84 -26.31
N MET A 176 -11.62 -19.23 -25.43
CA MET A 176 -11.75 -17.83 -25.02
C MET A 176 -11.32 -16.85 -26.12
N PHE A 177 -10.45 -17.29 -27.04
CA PHE A 177 -9.91 -16.47 -28.13
C PHE A 177 -10.48 -16.84 -29.50
N SER A 178 -11.74 -17.27 -29.55
CA SER A 178 -12.40 -17.62 -30.82
C SER A 178 -11.64 -18.70 -31.62
N GLY A 179 -10.97 -19.63 -30.93
CA GLY A 179 -10.17 -20.69 -31.52
C GLY A 179 -8.72 -20.31 -31.86
N PHE A 180 -8.29 -19.08 -31.58
CA PHE A 180 -6.88 -18.71 -31.63
C PHE A 180 -6.13 -19.34 -30.45
N MET A 181 -4.93 -19.86 -30.70
CA MET A 181 -4.07 -20.47 -29.66
C MET A 181 -3.22 -19.37 -29.01
N PRO A 182 -3.57 -18.90 -27.80
CA PRO A 182 -2.74 -17.91 -27.12
C PRO A 182 -1.41 -18.54 -26.68
N HIS A 183 -0.37 -17.73 -26.64
CA HIS A 183 0.87 -18.10 -25.97
C HIS A 183 0.82 -17.57 -24.53
N ARG A 184 1.54 -18.21 -23.63
CA ARG A 184 1.75 -17.77 -22.24
C ARG A 184 3.22 -17.81 -21.88
N THR A 185 3.58 -17.23 -20.75
CA THR A 185 4.92 -17.41 -20.18
C THR A 185 5.08 -18.86 -19.70
N ASP A 186 6.22 -19.47 -20.02
CA ASP A 186 6.61 -20.81 -19.57
C ASP A 186 7.49 -20.66 -18.31
N GLU A 187 6.85 -20.79 -17.14
CA GLU A 187 7.52 -20.71 -15.85
C GLU A 187 8.49 -21.88 -15.59
N ASP A 188 8.21 -23.06 -16.15
CA ASP A 188 9.04 -24.26 -15.96
C ASP A 188 10.38 -24.09 -16.69
N ALA A 189 10.41 -23.40 -17.82
CA ALA A 189 11.64 -23.04 -18.51
C ALA A 189 12.59 -22.21 -17.62
N LEU A 190 12.06 -21.31 -16.78
CA LEU A 190 12.91 -20.52 -15.88
C LEU A 190 13.62 -21.40 -14.85
N VAL A 191 12.95 -22.43 -14.34
CA VAL A 191 13.53 -23.35 -13.35
C VAL A 191 14.47 -24.34 -14.02
N ASN A 192 14.03 -24.96 -15.11
CA ASN A 192 14.81 -25.98 -15.82
C ASN A 192 16.13 -25.44 -16.38
N LEU A 193 16.17 -24.14 -16.72
CA LEU A 193 17.37 -23.47 -17.23
C LEU A 193 18.15 -22.72 -16.14
N GLY A 194 17.71 -22.76 -14.88
CA GLY A 194 18.45 -22.21 -13.74
C GLY A 194 18.36 -20.68 -13.57
N TYR A 195 17.35 -20.04 -14.17
CA TYR A 195 17.08 -18.61 -13.97
C TYR A 195 16.24 -18.34 -12.71
N CYS A 196 15.55 -19.36 -12.18
CA CYS A 196 14.71 -19.25 -10.99
C CYS A 196 14.69 -20.57 -10.21
N ASP A 197 14.45 -20.51 -8.90
CA ASP A 197 14.23 -21.70 -8.08
C ASP A 197 12.73 -22.03 -8.01
N GLN A 198 12.38 -23.32 -7.89
CA GLN A 198 10.98 -23.78 -7.85
C GLN A 198 10.16 -23.12 -6.73
N ASN A 199 10.77 -22.85 -5.58
CA ASN A 199 10.13 -22.20 -4.44
C ASN A 199 9.71 -20.75 -4.74
N HIS A 200 10.40 -20.07 -5.67
CA HIS A 200 10.07 -18.72 -6.08
C HIS A 200 8.84 -18.67 -6.99
N LEU A 201 8.45 -19.76 -7.65
CA LEU A 201 7.23 -19.82 -8.47
C LEU A 201 5.94 -19.94 -7.63
N ASN A 202 6.07 -19.96 -6.31
CA ASN A 202 5.01 -20.29 -5.39
C ASN A 202 4.66 -19.11 -4.46
N CYS A 203 3.37 -18.87 -4.24
CA CYS A 203 2.88 -17.99 -3.19
C CYS A 203 2.66 -18.79 -1.89
N PRO A 204 3.36 -18.48 -0.78
CA PRO A 204 3.21 -19.22 0.49
C PRO A 204 1.77 -19.27 1.04
N GLY A 205 0.88 -18.39 0.56
CA GLY A 205 -0.52 -18.37 0.91
C GLY A 205 -1.38 -19.49 0.30
N HIS A 206 -0.90 -20.21 -0.71
CA HIS A 206 -1.72 -21.19 -1.45
C HIS A 206 -1.56 -22.65 -1.01
N GLY A 207 -0.66 -22.96 -0.07
CA GLY A 207 -0.55 -24.32 0.50
C GLY A 207 0.27 -25.34 -0.29
N GLY A 208 1.01 -24.96 -1.34
CA GLY A 208 2.24 -25.66 -1.75
C GLY A 208 2.24 -26.56 -3.00
N GLU A 209 1.14 -26.81 -3.71
CA GLU A 209 1.13 -27.84 -4.79
C GLU A 209 0.89 -27.36 -6.24
N GLU A 210 0.47 -26.12 -6.51
CA GLU A 210 0.23 -25.59 -7.87
C GLU A 210 1.03 -24.29 -8.09
N SER A 211 1.19 -23.80 -9.33
CA SER A 211 1.93 -22.53 -9.52
C SER A 211 1.19 -21.38 -8.82
N GLY A 212 1.96 -20.52 -8.14
CA GLY A 212 1.41 -19.53 -7.22
C GLY A 212 0.94 -18.24 -7.88
N PHE A 213 1.28 -18.05 -9.15
CA PHE A 213 1.20 -16.77 -9.85
C PHE A 213 0.49 -16.90 -11.18
N SER A 214 -0.08 -15.78 -11.61
CA SER A 214 -0.52 -15.62 -12.97
C SER A 214 0.45 -14.72 -13.72
N TYR A 215 0.82 -15.16 -14.91
CA TYR A 215 1.80 -14.51 -15.77
C TYR A 215 1.11 -13.83 -16.93
N GLN A 216 1.58 -12.63 -17.26
CA GLN A 216 1.24 -11.97 -18.50
C GLN A 216 2.03 -12.61 -19.66
N THR A 217 1.38 -12.81 -20.81
CA THR A 217 2.08 -13.18 -22.05
C THR A 217 2.93 -12.01 -22.54
N GLN A 218 4.24 -12.20 -22.64
CA GLN A 218 5.19 -11.16 -23.07
C GLN A 218 5.83 -11.53 -24.40
N SER A 219 5.28 -11.02 -25.51
CA SER A 219 5.96 -11.17 -26.81
C SER A 219 7.16 -10.22 -26.91
N LYS A 220 8.13 -10.56 -27.77
CA LYS A 220 9.28 -9.68 -28.04
C LYS A 220 8.84 -8.29 -28.54
N GLU A 221 7.80 -8.25 -29.36
CA GLU A 221 7.22 -7.01 -29.89
C GLU A 221 6.54 -6.20 -28.78
N LEU A 222 5.93 -6.86 -27.80
CA LEU A 222 5.43 -6.20 -26.59
C LEU A 222 6.62 -5.54 -25.90
N TRP A 223 7.64 -6.30 -25.52
CA TRP A 223 8.84 -5.81 -24.83
C TRP A 223 9.49 -4.58 -25.50
N ASP A 224 9.71 -4.63 -26.82
CA ASP A 224 10.30 -3.54 -27.60
C ASP A 224 9.39 -2.28 -27.65
N ASN A 225 8.07 -2.45 -27.53
CA ASN A 225 7.10 -1.36 -27.46
C ASN A 225 6.94 -0.81 -26.04
N LEU A 226 7.11 -1.65 -25.02
CA LEU A 226 7.03 -1.27 -23.60
C LEU A 226 8.17 -0.31 -23.24
N GLN A 227 9.41 -0.64 -23.63
CA GLN A 227 10.57 0.24 -23.42
C GLN A 227 10.40 1.65 -24.01
N LYS A 228 9.53 1.82 -25.03
CA LYS A 228 9.33 3.09 -25.74
C LYS A 228 8.20 3.95 -25.18
N ARG A 229 7.28 3.40 -24.37
CA ARG A 229 6.02 4.06 -24.00
C ARG A 229 5.96 4.63 -22.59
N GLY A 230 6.95 4.34 -21.73
CA GLY A 230 7.00 4.87 -20.36
C GLY A 230 5.77 4.53 -19.51
N ARG A 231 5.08 3.43 -19.83
CA ARG A 231 3.95 2.92 -19.04
C ARG A 231 4.45 1.80 -18.15
N VAL A 232 3.92 1.74 -16.94
CA VAL A 232 4.11 0.61 -16.03
C VAL A 232 3.29 -0.57 -16.52
N ILE A 233 3.91 -1.75 -16.62
CA ILE A 233 3.25 -2.99 -17.02
C ILE A 233 3.39 -4.01 -15.90
N ILE A 234 2.35 -4.81 -15.68
CA ILE A 234 2.45 -5.92 -14.74
C ILE A 234 2.95 -7.14 -15.47
N LEU A 235 4.06 -7.69 -15.01
CA LEU A 235 4.67 -8.89 -15.59
C LEU A 235 3.98 -10.15 -15.05
N LEU A 236 3.69 -10.15 -13.75
CA LEU A 236 3.08 -11.26 -13.03
C LEU A 236 2.28 -10.73 -11.83
N SER A 237 1.32 -11.51 -11.37
CA SER A 237 0.53 -11.20 -10.17
C SER A 237 0.17 -12.48 -9.42
N ASP A 238 -0.46 -12.34 -8.26
CA ASP A 238 -1.05 -13.50 -7.58
C ASP A 238 -1.95 -14.32 -8.52
N ARG A 239 -2.15 -15.59 -8.20
CA ARG A 239 -3.07 -16.44 -8.95
C ARG A 239 -4.43 -15.78 -9.21
N ASN A 240 -4.84 -15.76 -10.48
CA ASN A 240 -6.12 -15.23 -10.92
C ASN A 240 -7.28 -16.00 -10.26
N PRO A 241 -8.08 -15.36 -9.37
CA PRO A 241 -9.11 -16.05 -8.58
C PRO A 241 -10.38 -16.37 -9.37
N ILE A 242 -10.53 -15.82 -10.57
CA ILE A 242 -11.74 -16.00 -11.40
C ILE A 242 -11.46 -16.79 -12.68
N LEU A 243 -10.23 -17.24 -12.93
CA LEU A 243 -9.84 -17.91 -14.17
C LEU A 243 -10.73 -19.12 -14.49
N ASN A 244 -10.89 -20.05 -13.56
CA ASN A 244 -11.67 -21.27 -13.80
C ASN A 244 -13.13 -20.96 -14.18
N LYS A 245 -13.72 -19.99 -13.48
CA LYS A 245 -15.07 -19.52 -13.77
C LYS A 245 -15.18 -18.82 -15.12
N LEU A 246 -14.15 -18.07 -15.52
CA LEU A 246 -14.07 -17.47 -16.85
C LEU A 246 -13.99 -18.54 -17.94
N ILE A 247 -13.19 -19.60 -17.74
CA ILE A 247 -13.09 -20.74 -18.67
C ILE A 247 -14.44 -21.46 -18.80
N GLU A 248 -15.17 -21.60 -17.70
CA GLU A 248 -16.52 -22.20 -17.65
C GLU A 248 -17.61 -21.28 -18.23
N GLY A 249 -17.28 -20.03 -18.56
CA GLY A 249 -18.23 -19.06 -19.10
C GLY A 249 -19.19 -18.46 -18.06
N GLU A 250 -18.87 -18.54 -16.77
CA GLU A 250 -19.66 -17.96 -15.69
C GLU A 250 -19.46 -16.45 -15.58
N GLN A 251 -20.49 -15.74 -15.10
CA GLN A 251 -20.35 -14.32 -14.75
C GLN A 251 -19.48 -14.17 -13.49
N CYS A 252 -18.43 -13.37 -13.60
CA CYS A 252 -17.45 -13.16 -12.53
C CYS A 252 -17.35 -11.68 -12.17
N ASP A 253 -17.11 -11.39 -10.89
CA ASP A 253 -16.71 -10.05 -10.47
C ASP A 253 -15.20 -9.86 -10.74
N PRO A 254 -14.81 -8.94 -11.62
CA PRO A 254 -13.41 -8.69 -11.92
C PRO A 254 -12.64 -8.02 -10.79
N LEU A 255 -13.33 -7.53 -9.75
CA LEU A 255 -12.71 -6.97 -8.56
C LEU A 255 -12.48 -8.01 -7.48
N THR A 256 -12.72 -9.29 -7.77
CA THR A 256 -12.47 -10.39 -6.83
C THR A 256 -10.98 -10.37 -6.42
N PRO A 257 -10.68 -10.18 -5.12
CA PRO A 257 -9.31 -10.17 -4.64
C PRO A 257 -8.75 -11.60 -4.56
N SER A 258 -7.43 -11.73 -4.55
CA SER A 258 -6.79 -13.01 -4.27
C SER A 258 -7.16 -13.54 -2.88
N GLN A 259 -7.41 -14.84 -2.78
CA GLN A 259 -7.68 -15.51 -1.51
C GLN A 259 -6.39 -15.76 -0.69
N ASN A 260 -5.23 -15.71 -1.34
CA ASN A 260 -3.94 -16.11 -0.76
C ASN A 260 -3.46 -15.18 0.38
N HIS A 261 -3.98 -13.95 0.44
CA HIS A 261 -3.55 -12.92 1.41
C HIS A 261 -4.68 -12.45 2.34
N GLY A 262 -5.69 -13.30 2.58
CA GLY A 262 -6.84 -12.93 3.40
C GLY A 262 -7.72 -11.84 2.76
N SER A 263 -7.79 -11.83 1.42
CA SER A 263 -8.59 -10.89 0.62
C SER A 263 -8.19 -9.42 0.77
N LEU A 264 -6.95 -9.14 1.19
CA LEU A 264 -6.40 -7.78 1.34
C LEU A 264 -5.99 -7.12 0.02
N GLY A 265 -6.21 -7.79 -1.11
CA GLY A 265 -5.79 -7.37 -2.44
C GLY A 265 -4.91 -8.42 -3.09
N GLN A 266 -4.12 -8.00 -4.07
CA GLN A 266 -3.16 -8.86 -4.76
C GLN A 266 -1.85 -8.14 -4.95
N ASN A 267 -0.79 -8.92 -4.91
CA ASN A 267 0.53 -8.47 -5.27
C ASN A 267 0.68 -8.51 -6.80
N GLN A 268 1.37 -7.50 -7.31
CA GLN A 268 1.61 -7.26 -8.73
C GLN A 268 3.08 -6.89 -8.89
N LEU A 269 3.80 -7.61 -9.74
CA LEU A 269 5.16 -7.27 -10.13
C LEU A 269 5.11 -6.38 -11.36
N GLN A 270 5.77 -5.23 -11.29
CA GLN A 270 5.89 -4.27 -12.38
C GLN A 270 7.15 -4.54 -13.22
N ASP A 271 7.17 -3.98 -14.42
CA ASP A 271 8.28 -4.06 -15.38
C ASP A 271 9.57 -3.38 -14.88
N ASP A 272 9.46 -2.47 -13.92
CA ASP A 272 10.59 -1.87 -13.20
C ASP A 272 11.15 -2.78 -12.07
N GLY A 273 10.59 -3.98 -11.90
CA GLY A 273 10.95 -4.94 -10.85
C GLY A 273 10.34 -4.64 -9.48
N SER A 274 9.57 -3.56 -9.34
CA SER A 274 8.90 -3.23 -8.09
C SER A 274 7.63 -4.05 -7.90
N THR A 275 7.36 -4.46 -6.66
CA THR A 275 6.11 -5.15 -6.30
C THR A 275 5.18 -4.22 -5.56
N ARG A 276 3.91 -4.20 -5.94
CA ARG A 276 2.85 -3.42 -5.27
C ARG A 276 1.70 -4.34 -4.86
N GLN A 277 1.10 -4.05 -3.71
CA GLN A 277 -0.18 -4.63 -3.34
C GLN A 277 -1.30 -3.67 -3.74
N GLY A 278 -2.32 -4.15 -4.43
CA GLY A 278 -3.40 -3.29 -4.89
C GLY A 278 -4.65 -4.05 -5.33
N PRO A 279 -5.69 -3.32 -5.77
CA PRO A 279 -6.83 -3.91 -6.45
C PRO A 279 -6.41 -4.48 -7.80
N PRO A 280 -7.22 -5.37 -8.42
CA PRO A 280 -7.00 -5.87 -9.78
C PRO A 280 -7.26 -4.85 -10.89
N ILE A 281 -6.87 -3.60 -10.64
CA ILE A 281 -7.06 -2.49 -11.55
C ILE A 281 -5.78 -1.65 -11.59
N ILE A 282 -5.34 -1.28 -12.79
CA ILE A 282 -4.20 -0.40 -13.02
C ILE A 282 -4.62 0.67 -14.01
N GLY A 283 -4.75 1.90 -13.51
CA GLY A 283 -5.40 2.97 -14.25
C GLY A 283 -6.85 2.57 -14.54
N GLU A 284 -7.18 2.36 -15.81
CA GLU A 284 -8.49 1.89 -16.28
C GLU A 284 -8.50 0.39 -16.62
N ASP A 285 -7.33 -0.25 -16.60
CA ASP A 285 -7.17 -1.64 -17.05
C ASP A 285 -7.46 -2.63 -15.93
N ARG A 286 -8.21 -3.69 -16.25
CA ARG A 286 -8.61 -4.73 -15.30
C ARG A 286 -7.83 -5.99 -15.62
N ILE A 287 -6.82 -6.26 -14.80
CA ILE A 287 -5.81 -7.26 -15.12
C ILE A 287 -6.35 -8.71 -15.18
N TRP A 288 -7.59 -8.95 -14.73
CA TRP A 288 -8.24 -10.26 -14.81
C TRP A 288 -9.21 -10.44 -15.99
N ILE A 289 -9.68 -9.37 -16.64
CA ILE A 289 -10.73 -9.49 -17.67
C ILE A 289 -10.13 -9.56 -19.06
N LEU A 290 -10.60 -10.55 -19.82
CA LEU A 290 -10.49 -10.57 -21.27
C LEU A 290 -11.52 -9.61 -21.88
N ASP A 291 -11.16 -8.35 -22.14
CA ASP A 291 -11.96 -7.53 -23.05
C ASP A 291 -11.64 -7.96 -24.49
N GLY A 292 -12.53 -8.77 -25.08
CA GLY A 292 -12.42 -9.24 -26.45
C GLY A 292 -12.37 -8.14 -27.52
N GLN A 293 -12.55 -6.86 -27.15
CA GLN A 293 -12.36 -5.71 -28.05
C GLN A 293 -10.90 -5.23 -28.11
N ASN A 294 -10.08 -5.49 -27.09
CA ASN A 294 -8.66 -5.13 -27.06
C ASN A 294 -7.79 -6.35 -27.33
N ARG A 295 -7.61 -6.68 -28.61
CA ARG A 295 -6.80 -7.81 -29.09
C ARG A 295 -5.29 -7.71 -28.79
N SER A 296 -4.85 -6.66 -28.09
CA SER A 296 -3.44 -6.26 -28.02
C SER A 296 -2.84 -6.20 -26.62
N ILE A 297 -3.56 -6.54 -25.55
CA ILE A 297 -3.03 -6.39 -24.18
C ILE A 297 -3.43 -7.57 -23.28
N ASP A 298 -2.36 -8.26 -22.86
CA ASP A 298 -1.98 -8.57 -21.49
C ASP A 298 -2.85 -9.51 -20.69
N ILE A 299 -2.46 -10.78 -20.76
CA ILE A 299 -3.31 -11.84 -20.29
C ILE A 299 -2.69 -12.57 -19.10
N PHE A 300 -3.27 -12.39 -17.91
CA PHE A 300 -2.99 -13.17 -16.69
C PHE A 300 -3.84 -14.44 -16.66
N LEU A 301 -3.50 -15.36 -17.54
CA LEU A 301 -4.43 -16.41 -17.96
C LEU A 301 -4.14 -17.80 -17.44
N THR A 302 -3.02 -18.01 -16.77
CA THR A 302 -2.65 -19.35 -16.27
C THR A 302 -2.02 -19.28 -14.90
N HIS A 303 -2.00 -20.44 -14.28
CA HIS A 303 -1.29 -20.84 -13.09
C HIS A 303 -1.05 -22.36 -13.21
#